data_AF-A0A9P6UHZ5-F1
#
_entry.id   AF-A0A9P6UHZ5-F1
#
_cell.length_a   1.000
_cell.length_b   1.000
_cell.length_c   1.000
_cell.angle_alpha   90.00
_cell.angle_beta   90.00
_cell.angle_gamma   90.00
#
_symmetry.space_group_name_H-M   'P 1'
#
loop_
_entity.id
_entity.type
_entity.pdbx_description
1 polymer ?
#
loop_
_entity_poly.entity_id
_entity_poly.type
_entity_poly.pdbx_seq_one_letter_code
_entity_poly.pdbx_strand_id
1 'polypeptide(L)'
;MYTLLILNLLCAIVIANLHVMTVYRSVFVQTHMTKFIIVSFILPFALVIPVLVLKQIEYPGFGSICLVSASGSQNFIGYPISAIVLVDMALHVTTLGFMIRNNRKANSSPSVSDDSQNDDKPMSAKQRRLQAARDISLLLKQQWRPALFSTWLLISTLTYGLFSFIEGAKLVSITPTTT
;
A
#
# COMPACT_ATOMS: atom_id res chain seq x y z
N MET A 1 -1.73 -16.14 -8.66
CA MET A 1 -0.98 -15.00 -9.25
C MET A 1 -1.89 -13.79 -9.49
N TYR A 2 -2.86 -13.87 -10.40
CA TYR A 2 -3.77 -12.76 -10.73
C TYR A 2 -4.46 -12.13 -9.50
N THR A 3 -5.02 -12.98 -8.63
CA THR A 3 -5.70 -12.54 -7.39
C THR A 3 -4.75 -11.80 -6.43
N LEU A 4 -3.50 -12.23 -6.32
CA LEU A 4 -2.50 -11.58 -5.47
C LEU A 4 -2.13 -10.18 -6.01
N LEU A 5 -2.01 -10.04 -7.32
CA LEU A 5 -1.75 -8.75 -7.96
C LEU A 5 -2.90 -7.77 -7.76
N ILE A 6 -4.15 -8.24 -7.92
CA ILE A 6 -5.34 -7.41 -7.65
C ILE A 6 -5.36 -6.97 -6.19
N LEU A 7 -5.18 -7.89 -5.25
CA LEU A 7 -5.23 -7.58 -3.82
C LEU A 7 -4.16 -6.53 -3.44
N ASN A 8 -2.94 -6.64 -3.98
CA ASN A 8 -1.90 -5.63 -3.77
C ASN A 8 -2.26 -4.26 -4.38
N LEU A 9 -2.82 -4.22 -5.59
CA LEU A 9 -3.23 -2.96 -6.21
C LEU A 9 -4.41 -2.30 -5.48
N LEU A 10 -5.38 -3.09 -5.01
CA LEU A 10 -6.49 -2.58 -4.19
C LEU A 10 -5.97 -2.04 -2.86
N CYS A 11 -5.02 -2.73 -2.24
CA CYS A 11 -4.32 -2.25 -1.05
C CYS A 11 -3.64 -0.90 -1.31
N ALA A 12 -2.91 -0.79 -2.42
CA ALA A 12 -2.24 0.44 -2.83
C ALA A 12 -3.23 1.60 -3.05
N ILE A 13 -4.42 1.35 -3.62
CA ILE A 13 -5.47 2.38 -3.75
C ILE A 13 -5.96 2.83 -2.37
N VAL A 14 -6.14 1.91 -1.43
CA VAL A 14 -6.59 2.25 -0.07
C VAL A 14 -5.55 3.11 0.65
N ILE A 15 -4.27 2.75 0.56
CA ILE A 15 -3.17 3.56 1.13
C ILE A 15 -3.09 4.91 0.43
N ALA A 16 -3.18 4.95 -0.90
CA ALA A 16 -3.17 6.20 -1.65
C ALA A 16 -4.33 7.12 -1.28
N ASN A 17 -5.53 6.57 -1.11
CA ASN A 17 -6.69 7.34 -0.66
C ASN A 17 -6.45 7.90 0.75
N LEU A 18 -5.96 7.07 1.67
CA LEU A 18 -5.62 7.51 3.03
C LEU A 18 -4.55 8.62 2.99
N HIS A 19 -3.50 8.46 2.21
CA HIS A 19 -2.43 9.46 2.06
C HIS A 19 -2.97 10.78 1.52
N VAL A 20 -3.76 10.74 0.45
CA VAL A 20 -4.30 11.94 -0.19
C VAL A 20 -5.29 12.67 0.72
N MET A 21 -6.13 11.95 1.45
CA MET A 21 -7.04 12.56 2.42
C MET A 21 -6.30 13.13 3.64
N THR A 22 -5.26 12.45 4.13
CA THR A 22 -4.56 12.85 5.36
C THR A 22 -3.56 13.98 5.10
N VAL A 23 -2.76 13.89 4.04
CA VAL A 23 -1.68 14.83 3.72
C VAL A 23 -2.20 16.02 2.92
N TYR A 24 -2.98 15.77 1.86
CA TYR A 24 -3.44 16.82 0.95
C TYR A 24 -4.87 17.31 1.25
N ARG A 25 -5.60 16.64 2.16
CA ARG A 25 -7.01 16.94 2.50
C ARG A 25 -7.90 16.99 1.24
N SER A 26 -7.61 16.12 0.28
CA SER A 26 -8.29 16.06 -1.00
C SER A 26 -9.12 14.78 -1.13
N VAL A 27 -10.27 14.90 -1.79
CA VAL A 27 -11.17 13.77 -2.13
C VAL A 27 -10.92 13.24 -3.54
N PHE A 28 -9.77 13.58 -4.16
CA PHE A 28 -9.45 13.20 -5.55
C PHE A 28 -9.54 11.69 -5.80
N VAL A 29 -8.92 10.89 -4.93
CA VAL A 29 -8.91 9.42 -5.09
C VAL A 29 -10.32 8.85 -4.92
N GLN A 30 -11.09 9.37 -3.97
CA GLN A 30 -12.49 8.97 -3.77
C GLN A 30 -13.37 9.34 -4.98
N THR A 31 -13.17 10.52 -5.57
CA THR A 31 -13.93 11.00 -6.74
C THR A 31 -13.65 10.17 -7.99
N HIS A 32 -12.44 9.60 -8.10
CA HIS A 32 -12.03 8.76 -9.22
C HIS A 32 -11.89 7.27 -8.87
N MET A 33 -12.48 6.83 -7.75
CA MET A 33 -12.31 5.47 -7.24
C MET A 33 -12.67 4.41 -8.28
N THR A 34 -13.75 4.60 -9.04
CA THR A 34 -14.16 3.68 -10.10
C THR A 34 -13.09 3.51 -11.17
N LYS A 35 -12.42 4.60 -11.58
CA LYS A 35 -11.33 4.53 -12.56
C LYS A 35 -10.14 3.73 -12.01
N PHE A 36 -9.76 3.99 -10.76
CA PHE A 36 -8.67 3.27 -10.11
C PHE A 36 -8.98 1.78 -9.95
N ILE A 37 -10.20 1.42 -9.54
CA ILE A 37 -10.64 0.02 -9.45
C ILE A 37 -10.53 -0.67 -10.82
N ILE A 38 -11.04 -0.06 -11.89
CA ILE A 38 -10.97 -0.62 -13.24
C ILE A 38 -9.51 -0.88 -13.64
N VAL A 39 -8.62 0.10 -13.40
CA VAL A 39 -7.17 -0.05 -13.68
C VAL A 39 -6.57 -1.21 -12.89
N SER A 40 -6.97 -1.42 -11.63
CA SER A 40 -6.50 -2.53 -10.79
C SER A 40 -6.91 -3.91 -11.28
N PHE A 41 -7.95 -4.03 -12.11
CA PHE A 41 -8.31 -5.30 -12.76
C PHE A 41 -7.59 -5.47 -14.10
N ILE A 42 -7.49 -4.40 -14.90
CA ILE A 42 -6.88 -4.44 -16.22
C ILE A 42 -5.37 -4.69 -16.14
N LEU A 43 -4.67 -4.05 -15.20
CA LEU A 43 -3.21 -4.13 -15.13
C LEU A 43 -2.69 -5.54 -14.79
N PRO A 44 -3.25 -6.27 -13.80
CA PRO A 44 -2.93 -7.67 -13.59
C PRO A 44 -3.28 -8.57 -14.76
N PHE A 45 -4.38 -8.27 -15.47
CA PHE A 45 -4.77 -9.03 -16.66
C PHE A 45 -3.71 -8.89 -17.76
N ALA A 46 -3.23 -7.66 -18.00
CA ALA A 46 -2.15 -7.39 -18.95
C ALA A 46 -0.83 -8.10 -18.59
N LEU A 47 -0.53 -8.29 -17.29
CA LEU A 47 0.65 -9.04 -16.84
C LEU A 47 0.50 -10.57 -16.96
N VAL A 48 -0.73 -11.10 -16.90
CA VAL A 48 -1.00 -12.53 -17.03
C VAL A 48 -0.96 -12.99 -18.49
N ILE A 49 -1.39 -12.16 -19.44
CA ILE A 49 -1.43 -12.54 -20.87
C ILE A 49 -0.07 -13.04 -21.40
N PRO A 50 1.06 -12.33 -21.21
CA PRO A 50 2.37 -12.78 -21.70
C PRO A 50 2.80 -14.12 -21.10
N VAL A 51 2.46 -14.38 -19.85
CA VAL A 51 2.76 -15.66 -19.17
C VAL A 51 2.03 -16.83 -19.84
N LEU A 52 0.76 -16.62 -20.22
CA LEU A 52 -0.03 -17.61 -20.95
C LEU A 52 0.52 -17.85 -22.36
N VAL A 53 0.87 -16.77 -23.08
CA VAL A 53 1.38 -16.84 -24.46
C VAL A 53 2.75 -17.53 -24.51
N LEU A 54 3.63 -17.23 -23.56
CA LEU A 54 4.97 -17.82 -23.47
C LEU A 54 4.97 -19.26 -22.90
N LYS A 55 3.78 -19.81 -22.57
CA LYS A 55 3.60 -21.14 -21.98
C LYS A 55 4.49 -21.40 -20.77
N GLN A 56 4.76 -20.38 -19.98
CA GLN A 56 5.61 -20.44 -18.78
C GLN A 56 4.84 -21.00 -17.57
N ILE A 57 3.86 -21.87 -17.80
CA ILE A 57 3.03 -22.44 -16.73
C ILE A 57 3.55 -23.85 -16.47
N GLU A 58 4.07 -24.06 -15.26
CA GLU A 58 4.55 -25.35 -14.81
C GLU A 58 3.63 -25.88 -13.70
N TYR A 59 3.51 -27.21 -13.63
CA TYR A 59 2.81 -27.90 -12.56
C TYR A 59 3.86 -28.48 -11.61
N PRO A 60 4.19 -27.80 -10.50
CA PRO A 60 5.31 -28.21 -9.65
C PRO A 60 5.04 -29.45 -8.79
N GLY A 61 3.92 -30.17 -8.99
CA GLY A 61 3.59 -31.42 -8.26
C GLY A 61 3.22 -31.22 -6.78
N PHE A 62 3.60 -30.10 -6.17
CA PHE A 62 3.21 -29.71 -4.82
C PHE A 62 1.98 -28.81 -4.85
N GLY A 63 0.81 -29.43 -4.67
CA GLY A 63 -0.49 -28.76 -4.66
C GLY A 63 -1.13 -28.67 -6.05
N SER A 64 -2.46 -28.63 -6.10
CA SER A 64 -3.27 -28.61 -7.32
C SER A 64 -3.29 -27.22 -7.99
N ILE A 65 -2.17 -26.50 -7.96
CA ILE A 65 -2.05 -25.13 -8.44
C ILE A 65 -1.02 -25.05 -9.57
N CYS A 66 -1.46 -24.50 -10.71
CA CYS A 66 -0.57 -24.15 -11.81
C CYS A 66 0.18 -22.87 -11.44
N LEU A 67 1.52 -22.92 -11.49
CA LEU A 67 2.39 -21.80 -11.13
C LEU A 67 3.23 -21.38 -12.33
N VAL A 68 3.72 -20.14 -12.30
CA VAL A 68 4.68 -19.69 -13.31
C VAL A 68 6.00 -20.40 -13.07
N SER A 69 6.64 -20.84 -14.16
CA SER A 69 7.95 -21.49 -14.14
C SER A 69 8.96 -20.71 -13.30
N ALA A 70 9.92 -21.42 -12.70
CA ALA A 70 10.94 -20.78 -11.88
C ALA A 70 11.73 -19.71 -12.65
N SER A 71 11.92 -19.89 -13.97
CA SER A 71 12.62 -18.96 -14.86
C SER A 71 11.78 -17.71 -15.20
N GLY A 72 10.45 -17.84 -15.31
CA GLY A 72 9.54 -16.72 -15.58
C GLY A 72 9.06 -15.99 -14.32
N SER A 73 9.08 -16.66 -13.16
CA SER A 73 8.51 -16.20 -11.90
C SER A 73 9.04 -14.82 -11.46
N GLN A 74 10.36 -14.62 -11.45
CA GLN A 74 10.92 -13.33 -11.04
C GLN A 74 10.57 -12.19 -12.00
N ASN A 75 10.61 -12.45 -13.31
CA ASN A 75 10.35 -11.43 -14.33
C ASN A 75 8.89 -11.00 -14.39
N PHE A 76 7.96 -11.94 -14.34
CA PHE A 76 6.53 -11.66 -14.53
C PHE A 76 5.78 -11.38 -13.23
N ILE A 77 6.29 -11.84 -12.08
CA ILE A 77 5.63 -11.72 -10.77
C ILE A 77 6.50 -10.95 -9.79
N GLY A 78 7.77 -11.34 -9.65
CA GLY A 78 8.68 -10.80 -8.65
C GLY A 78 8.92 -9.28 -8.79
N TYR A 79 9.37 -8.82 -9.96
CA TYR A 79 9.66 -7.40 -10.18
C TYR A 79 8.43 -6.49 -10.14
N PRO A 80 7.29 -6.83 -10.79
CA PRO A 80 6.11 -5.97 -10.72
C PRO A 80 5.55 -5.85 -9.29
N ILE A 81 5.52 -6.96 -8.54
CA ILE A 81 5.04 -6.94 -7.15
C ILE A 81 5.98 -6.14 -6.27
N SER A 82 7.30 -6.32 -6.39
CA SER A 82 8.26 -5.59 -5.57
C SER A 82 8.21 -4.09 -5.81
N ALA A 83 8.06 -3.66 -7.07
CA ALA A 83 7.90 -2.24 -7.40
C ALA A 83 6.64 -1.63 -6.77
N ILE A 84 5.49 -2.32 -6.86
CA ILE A 84 4.23 -1.88 -6.24
C ILE A 84 4.40 -1.80 -4.71
N VAL A 85 4.95 -2.85 -4.10
CA VAL A 85 5.15 -2.95 -2.64
C VAL A 85 6.08 -1.85 -2.12
N LEU A 86 7.16 -1.52 -2.83
CA LEU A 86 8.07 -0.45 -2.42
C LEU A 86 7.39 0.93 -2.43
N VAL A 87 6.64 1.23 -3.50
CA VAL A 87 5.88 2.47 -3.60
C VAL A 87 4.81 2.54 -2.51
N ASP A 88 4.08 1.45 -2.30
CA ASP A 88 3.04 1.35 -1.30
C ASP A 88 3.60 1.55 0.11
N MET A 89 4.74 0.91 0.41
CA MET A 89 5.41 1.06 1.71
C MET A 89 5.89 2.49 1.96
N ALA A 90 6.50 3.13 0.96
CA ALA A 90 6.93 4.53 1.09
C ALA A 90 5.73 5.45 1.38
N LEU A 91 4.62 5.24 0.67
CA LEU A 91 3.39 6.01 0.87
C LEU A 91 2.78 5.74 2.25
N HIS A 92 2.79 4.49 2.71
CA HIS A 92 2.23 4.11 4.00
C HIS A 92 3.04 4.68 5.18
N VAL A 93 4.37 4.58 5.12
CA VAL A 93 5.28 5.12 6.15
C VAL A 93 5.17 6.64 6.23
N THR A 94 5.13 7.34 5.09
CA THR A 94 4.98 8.80 5.07
C THR A 94 3.64 9.23 5.66
N THR A 95 2.56 8.50 5.35
CA THR A 95 1.22 8.74 5.90
C THR A 95 1.20 8.55 7.41
N LEU A 96 1.71 7.41 7.91
CA LEU A 96 1.82 7.13 9.35
C LEU A 96 2.67 8.18 10.06
N GLY A 97 3.82 8.54 9.49
CA GLY A 97 4.70 9.58 10.05
C GLY A 97 4.03 10.94 10.15
N PHE A 98 3.28 11.35 9.11
CA PHE A 98 2.51 12.60 9.12
C PHE A 98 1.44 12.60 10.22
N MET A 99 0.71 11.50 10.35
CA MET A 99 -0.34 11.35 11.36
C MET A 99 0.23 11.39 12.78
N ILE A 100 1.32 10.66 13.06
CA ILE A 100 2.01 10.68 14.36
C ILE A 100 2.51 12.09 14.68
N ARG A 101 3.14 12.77 13.72
CA ARG A 101 3.65 14.15 13.91
C ARG A 101 2.52 15.12 14.25
N ASN A 102 1.38 15.03 13.58
CA ASN A 102 0.25 15.92 13.83
C ASN A 102 -0.45 15.61 15.15
N ASN A 103 -0.55 14.32 15.52
CA ASN A 103 -1.13 13.93 16.80
C ASN A 103 -0.27 14.43 17.98
N ARG A 104 1.06 14.30 17.92
CA ARG A 104 1.97 14.82 18.96
C ARG A 104 1.85 16.33 19.13
N LYS A 105 1.75 17.09 18.03
CA LYS A 105 1.54 18.56 18.07
C LYS A 105 0.19 18.96 18.67
N ALA A 106 -0.85 18.16 18.44
CA ALA A 106 -2.17 18.40 19.01
C ALA A 106 -2.18 18.15 20.52
N ASN A 107 -1.54 17.06 20.98
CA ASN A 107 -1.46 16.73 22.41
C ASN A 107 -0.50 17.64 23.20
N SER A 108 0.54 18.19 22.56
CA SER A 108 1.46 19.14 23.19
C SER A 108 0.93 20.59 23.22
N SER A 109 -0.25 20.84 22.63
CA SER A 109 -0.88 22.15 22.72
C SER A 109 -1.65 22.22 24.04
N PRO A 110 -1.32 23.13 24.96
CA PRO A 110 -2.08 23.26 26.20
C PRO A 110 -3.55 23.51 25.85
N SER A 111 -4.43 22.79 26.55
CA SER A 111 -5.89 22.90 26.48
C SER A 111 -6.25 24.37 26.32
N VAL A 112 -6.92 24.69 25.21
CA VAL A 112 -7.56 25.99 25.06
C VAL A 112 -8.57 26.04 26.19
N SER A 113 -8.23 26.78 27.25
CA SER A 113 -9.15 27.23 28.26
C SER A 113 -10.36 27.79 27.53
N ASP A 114 -11.55 27.34 27.93
CA ASP A 114 -12.82 27.98 27.60
C ASP A 114 -12.65 29.48 27.81
N ASP A 115 -12.48 30.22 26.72
CA ASP A 115 -12.61 31.65 26.81
C ASP A 115 -13.28 32.16 25.55
N SER A 116 -14.49 32.67 25.80
CA SER A 116 -15.24 33.63 24.99
C SER A 116 -15.96 33.09 23.75
N GLN A 117 -17.25 32.81 23.96
CA GLN A 117 -18.34 33.13 23.03
C GLN A 117 -18.06 34.47 22.33
N ASN A 118 -17.78 34.44 21.03
CA ASN A 118 -17.91 35.58 20.13
C ASN A 118 -17.95 35.02 18.71
N ASP A 119 -19.17 34.92 18.17
CA ASP A 119 -19.53 34.15 16.96
C ASP A 119 -18.99 34.71 15.63
N ASP A 120 -18.21 35.80 15.62
CA ASP A 120 -17.80 36.47 14.38
C ASP A 120 -16.29 36.61 14.16
N LYS A 121 -15.42 35.99 14.98
CA LYS A 121 -13.97 36.07 14.75
C LYS A 121 -13.47 34.98 13.79
N PRO A 122 -12.67 35.32 12.75
CA PRO A 122 -12.08 34.34 11.87
C PRO A 122 -11.22 33.37 12.69
N MET A 123 -11.53 32.09 12.54
CA MET A 123 -10.91 30.99 13.27
C MET A 123 -9.38 31.13 13.34
N SER A 124 -8.85 31.27 14.57
CA SER A 124 -7.40 31.39 14.79
C SER A 124 -6.64 30.21 14.16
N ALA A 125 -5.46 30.46 13.61
CA ALA A 125 -4.62 29.44 12.99
C ALA A 125 -4.35 28.24 13.93
N LYS A 126 -4.33 28.46 15.25
CA LYS A 126 -4.20 27.41 16.28
C LYS A 126 -5.45 26.54 16.36
N GLN A 127 -6.63 27.17 16.35
CA GLN A 127 -7.93 26.49 16.42
C GLN A 127 -8.19 25.68 15.14
N ARG A 128 -7.82 26.23 13.97
CA ARG A 128 -7.89 25.53 12.67
C ARG A 128 -7.00 24.29 12.62
N ARG A 129 -5.82 24.34 13.26
CA ARG A 129 -4.91 23.18 13.41
C ARG A 129 -5.48 22.11 14.36
N LEU A 130 -6.08 22.52 15.47
CA LEU A 130 -6.74 21.59 16.42
C LEU A 130 -7.95 20.89 15.80
N GLN A 131 -8.77 21.62 15.03
CA GLN A 131 -9.89 21.01 14.32
C GLN A 131 -9.40 20.05 13.23
N ALA A 132 -8.37 20.42 12.46
CA ALA A 132 -7.76 19.50 11.50
C ALA A 132 -7.19 18.23 12.18
N ALA A 133 -6.60 18.34 13.38
CA ALA A 133 -6.13 17.18 14.12
C ALA A 133 -7.27 16.27 14.63
N ARG A 134 -8.41 16.84 15.02
CA ARG A 134 -9.62 16.06 15.35
C ARG A 134 -10.23 15.37 14.13
N ASP A 135 -10.32 16.06 13.00
CA ASP A 135 -10.81 15.47 11.75
C ASP A 135 -9.94 14.29 11.33
N ILE A 136 -8.61 14.46 11.42
CA ILE A 136 -7.65 13.38 11.14
C ILE A 136 -7.80 12.23 12.13
N SER A 137 -8.02 12.48 13.43
CA SER A 137 -8.17 11.40 14.41
C SER A 137 -9.48 10.60 14.23
N LEU A 138 -10.56 11.25 13.80
CA LEU A 138 -11.81 10.59 13.42
C LEU A 138 -11.63 9.72 12.18
N LEU A 139 -11.00 10.26 11.13
CA LEU A 139 -10.66 9.51 9.92
C LEU A 139 -9.78 8.29 10.25
N LEU A 140 -8.78 8.47 11.12
CA LEU A 140 -7.90 7.39 11.59
C LEU A 140 -8.70 6.30 12.32
N LYS A 141 -9.61 6.70 13.22
CA LYS A 141 -10.45 5.77 13.98
C LYS A 141 -11.43 5.00 13.09
N GLN A 142 -11.76 5.51 11.91
CA GLN A 142 -12.57 4.80 10.93
C GLN A 142 -11.74 3.94 9.97
N GLN A 143 -10.51 4.35 9.63
CA GLN A 143 -9.68 3.69 8.61
C GLN A 143 -8.56 2.79 9.17
N TRP A 144 -8.37 2.71 10.49
CA TRP A 144 -7.30 1.88 11.08
C TRP A 144 -7.42 0.39 10.77
N ARG A 145 -8.64 -0.16 10.61
CA ARG A 145 -8.85 -1.59 10.29
C ARG A 145 -8.32 -1.93 8.89
N PRO A 146 -8.73 -1.23 7.80
CA PRO A 146 -8.10 -1.38 6.50
C PRO A 146 -6.59 -1.10 6.51
N ALA A 147 -6.13 -0.09 7.27
CA ALA A 147 -4.72 0.23 7.36
C ALA A 147 -3.89 -0.89 8.01
N LEU A 148 -4.40 -1.54 9.06
CA LEU A 148 -3.74 -2.71 9.67
C LEU A 148 -3.71 -3.90 8.73
N PHE A 149 -4.83 -4.17 8.04
CA PHE A 149 -4.90 -5.25 7.06
C PHE A 149 -3.89 -5.04 5.91
N SER A 150 -3.84 -3.83 5.40
CA SER A 150 -2.86 -3.41 4.40
C SER A 150 -1.41 -3.57 4.90
N THR A 151 -1.13 -3.15 6.14
CA THR A 151 0.20 -3.32 6.78
C THR A 151 0.58 -4.79 6.89
N TRP A 152 -0.37 -5.65 7.28
CA TRP A 152 -0.16 -7.08 7.39
C TRP A 152 0.16 -7.73 6.03
N LEU A 153 -0.58 -7.35 4.98
CA LEU A 153 -0.33 -7.82 3.62
C LEU A 153 1.04 -7.36 3.09
N LEU A 154 1.43 -6.12 3.38
CA LEU A 154 2.74 -5.56 3.08
C LEU A 154 3.85 -6.40 3.73
N ILE A 155 3.74 -6.67 5.03
CA ILE A 155 4.73 -7.48 5.78
C ILE A 155 4.79 -8.92 5.23
N SER A 156 3.64 -9.52 4.93
CA SER A 156 3.55 -10.87 4.37
C SER A 156 4.24 -10.94 3.01
N THR A 157 4.00 -9.94 2.15
CA THR A 157 4.59 -9.86 0.81
C THR A 157 6.09 -9.59 0.86
N LEU A 158 6.56 -8.75 1.79
CA LEU A 158 7.99 -8.53 2.03
C LEU A 158 8.69 -9.80 2.52
N THR A 159 8.10 -10.51 3.48
CA THR A 159 8.64 -11.78 3.99
C THR A 159 8.73 -12.81 2.87
N TYR A 160 7.68 -12.93 2.05
CA TYR A 160 7.68 -13.80 0.88
C TYR A 160 8.76 -13.40 -0.14
N GLY A 161 8.88 -12.11 -0.45
CA GLY A 161 9.91 -11.59 -1.37
C GLY A 161 11.33 -11.86 -0.89
N LEU A 162 11.60 -11.67 0.41
CA LEU A 162 12.87 -11.99 1.05
C LEU A 162 13.20 -13.48 0.95
N PHE A 163 12.22 -14.34 1.25
CA PHE A 163 12.39 -15.79 1.13
C PHE A 163 12.70 -16.19 -0.32
N SER A 164 11.94 -15.68 -1.29
CA SER A 164 12.18 -15.95 -2.72
C SER A 164 13.53 -15.43 -3.22
N PHE A 165 14.00 -14.28 -2.69
CA PHE A 165 15.32 -13.76 -3.03
C PHE A 165 16.44 -14.63 -2.46
N ILE A 166 16.31 -15.08 -1.21
CA ILE A 166 17.29 -15.97 -0.57
C ILE A 166 17.37 -17.32 -1.30
N GLU A 167 16.23 -17.95 -1.59
CA GLU A 167 16.20 -19.20 -2.35
C GLU A 167 16.71 -19.00 -3.79
N GLY A 168 16.36 -17.89 -4.43
CA GLY A 168 16.93 -17.52 -5.73
C GLY A 168 18.46 -17.36 -5.71
N ALA A 169 18.99 -16.71 -4.68
CA ALA A 169 20.43 -16.52 -4.51
C ALA A 169 21.17 -17.85 -4.28
N LYS A 170 20.57 -18.80 -3.56
CA LYS A 170 21.10 -20.16 -3.39
C LYS A 170 21.16 -20.93 -4.71
N LEU A 171 20.16 -20.79 -5.57
CA LEU A 171 20.15 -21.45 -6.89
C LEU A 171 21.24 -20.90 -7.83
N VAL A 172 21.53 -19.60 -7.74
CA VAL A 172 22.64 -18.98 -8.48
C VAL A 172 24.00 -19.45 -7.95
N SER A 173 24.17 -19.63 -6.64
CA SER A 173 25.45 -20.08 -6.08
C SER A 173 25.77 -21.55 -6.34
N ILE A 174 24.77 -22.36 -6.69
CA ILE A 174 24.91 -23.80 -6.97
C ILE A 174 25.04 -24.06 -8.48
N THR A 175 24.89 -23.06 -9.35
CA THR A 175 25.17 -23.24 -10.78
C THR A 175 26.69 -23.24 -10.98
N PRO A 176 27.34 -24.40 -11.23
CA PRO A 176 28.75 -24.39 -11.58
C PRO A 176 28.87 -23.72 -12.95
N THR A 177 29.72 -22.71 -13.05
CA THR A 177 30.26 -22.18 -14.31
C THR A 177 30.70 -23.37 -15.17
N THR A 178 29.84 -23.78 -16.10
CA THR A 178 30.16 -24.72 -17.17
C THR A 178 30.11 -23.95 -18.47
N THR A 179 31.16 -23.14 -18.66
CA THR A 179 31.83 -22.85 -19.93
C THR A 179 33.18 -22.25 -19.59
#